data_AF-A0A502HJU7-F1
#
_entry.id   AF-A0A502HJU7-F1
#
_cell.length_a   1.000
_cell.length_b   1.000
_cell.length_c   1.000
_cell.angle_alpha   90.00
_cell.angle_beta   90.00
_cell.angle_gamma   90.00
#
_symmetry.space_group_name_H-M   'P 1'
#
loop_
_entity.id
_entity.type
_entity.pdbx_description
1 polymer ?
#
loop_
_entity_poly.entity_id
_entity_poly.type
_entity_poly.pdbx_seq_one_letter_code
_entity_poly.pdbx_strand_id
1 'polypeptide(L)'
;MRHELYRVADLPVLQNRTFADPESAKASACADMVLVQDEKSGLIFNQAFDADKLSYDADYQNEQAHSGQFQKHLGDVEGIIARHFKGRELIEVGCGKGYFLELLKGLGYAITGIDPAYEGDNADVIKAPFTRGLGLAADAIVLRHVLEHIQDPVSFLAEIADANQGGQIYIEVPCFDWILEHKAWFDLFYEHVNYFRLDDLRRMFGTVHEAGHLFGGQYLYIVADLSTLRLTPEQPVPRLDLPEGFTASLARAVQIIQTAPEQGSAIWGASSKGVIYSLFLQRAGVAVDRVVDINPAKQGRYLPLSGARVSSPQEAMDALPEGANLFVMNSNYLEEIKRMTDGRYVYHAVDSASFQ
;
A
#
# COMPACT_ATOMS: atom_id res chain seq x y z
N MET A 1 8.55 5.27 -26.10
CA MET A 1 8.30 3.82 -26.13
C MET A 1 8.13 3.39 -24.67
N ARG A 2 7.86 2.12 -24.38
CA ARG A 2 7.70 1.64 -22.99
C ARG A 2 8.81 0.65 -22.70
N HIS A 3 9.47 0.82 -21.56
CA HIS A 3 10.53 -0.06 -21.09
C HIS A 3 9.96 -1.00 -20.01
N GLU A 4 9.95 -2.31 -20.29
CA GLU A 4 9.51 -3.32 -19.31
C GLU A 4 10.54 -3.51 -18.20
N LEU A 5 10.07 -3.38 -16.96
CA LEU A 5 10.86 -3.54 -15.73
C LEU A 5 10.65 -4.92 -15.11
N TYR A 6 9.39 -5.36 -15.04
CA TYR A 6 9.00 -6.57 -14.33
C TYR A 6 7.75 -7.19 -14.95
N ARG A 7 7.67 -8.52 -14.88
CA ARG A 7 6.50 -9.28 -15.34
C ARG A 7 6.22 -10.41 -14.38
N VAL A 8 4.95 -10.56 -14.05
CA VAL A 8 4.43 -11.65 -13.22
C VAL A 8 3.02 -12.00 -13.69
N ALA A 9 2.73 -13.30 -13.72
CA ALA A 9 1.42 -13.81 -14.07
C ALA A 9 0.59 -14.17 -12.83
N ASP A 10 -0.72 -14.20 -13.02
CA ASP A 10 -1.69 -14.76 -12.08
C ASP A 10 -1.62 -14.12 -10.67
N LEU A 11 -1.47 -12.80 -10.55
CA LEU A 11 -1.56 -12.12 -9.26
C LEU A 11 -3.01 -12.02 -8.79
N PRO A 12 -3.30 -11.98 -7.49
CA PRO A 12 -4.63 -11.64 -6.99
C PRO A 12 -5.04 -10.26 -7.49
N VAL A 13 -6.23 -10.17 -8.07
CA VAL A 13 -6.78 -8.88 -8.52
C VAL A 13 -6.95 -7.91 -7.34
N LEU A 14 -7.45 -8.42 -6.21
CA LEU A 14 -7.57 -7.69 -4.94
C LEU A 14 -6.84 -8.48 -3.85
N GLN A 15 -5.73 -7.95 -3.33
CA GLN A 15 -4.91 -8.68 -2.35
C GLN A 15 -5.50 -8.56 -0.95
N ASN A 16 -6.23 -7.48 -0.66
CA ASN A 16 -6.87 -7.24 0.64
C ASN A 16 -8.29 -7.84 0.75
N ARG A 17 -8.77 -8.53 -0.28
CA ARG A 17 -10.00 -9.31 -0.20
C ARG A 17 -9.74 -10.61 0.56
N THR A 18 -10.64 -10.96 1.47
CA THR A 18 -10.57 -12.22 2.23
C THR A 18 -11.78 -13.11 1.96
N PHE A 19 -11.62 -14.42 2.10
CA PHE A 19 -12.62 -15.41 1.70
C PHE A 19 -13.09 -16.24 2.89
N ALA A 20 -14.34 -16.69 2.86
CA ALA A 20 -14.94 -17.46 3.96
C ALA A 20 -14.45 -18.92 3.98
N ASP A 21 -14.00 -19.45 2.85
CA ASP A 21 -13.59 -20.84 2.69
C ASP A 21 -12.38 -20.93 1.73
N PRO A 22 -11.58 -22.02 1.81
CA PRO A 22 -10.37 -22.15 1.01
C PRO A 22 -10.63 -22.39 -0.47
N GLU A 23 -11.79 -22.92 -0.86
CA GLU A 23 -12.07 -23.22 -2.27
C GLU A 23 -12.43 -21.94 -3.03
N SER A 24 -13.27 -21.08 -2.46
CA SER A 24 -13.53 -19.75 -3.02
C SER A 24 -12.27 -18.88 -3.06
N ALA A 25 -11.40 -19.00 -2.05
CA ALA A 25 -10.13 -18.30 -2.01
C ALA A 25 -9.20 -18.70 -3.17
N LYS A 26 -9.02 -20.01 -3.41
CA LYS A 26 -8.18 -20.52 -4.51
C LYS A 26 -8.77 -20.18 -5.89
N ALA A 27 -10.09 -20.14 -6.00
CA ALA A 27 -10.81 -19.80 -7.23
C ALA A 27 -10.94 -18.28 -7.45
N SER A 28 -10.39 -17.44 -6.58
CA SER A 28 -10.48 -15.98 -6.70
C SER A 28 -9.87 -15.47 -8.00
N ALA A 29 -10.36 -14.32 -8.49
CA ALA A 29 -9.87 -13.73 -9.73
C ALA A 29 -8.37 -13.41 -9.68
N CYS A 30 -7.69 -13.68 -10.79
CA CYS A 30 -6.29 -13.33 -10.99
C CYS A 30 -6.09 -12.49 -12.26
N ALA A 31 -4.97 -11.77 -12.31
CA ALA A 31 -4.56 -11.00 -13.46
C ALA A 31 -3.04 -10.87 -13.54
N ASP A 32 -2.54 -10.67 -14.75
CA ASP A 32 -1.12 -10.46 -15.00
C ASP A 32 -0.73 -9.01 -14.73
N MET A 33 0.53 -8.82 -14.37
CA MET A 33 1.14 -7.51 -14.26
C MET A 33 2.36 -7.42 -15.16
N VAL A 34 2.42 -6.34 -15.92
CA VAL A 34 3.57 -5.94 -16.74
C VAL A 34 3.94 -4.54 -16.31
N LEU A 35 4.89 -4.43 -15.39
CA LEU A 35 5.36 -3.15 -14.89
C LEU A 35 6.30 -2.53 -15.92
N VAL A 36 5.95 -1.35 -16.41
CA VAL A 36 6.72 -0.62 -17.41
C VAL A 36 7.02 0.79 -16.96
N GLN A 37 8.13 1.35 -17.45
CA GLN A 37 8.39 2.77 -17.44
C GLN A 37 8.04 3.37 -18.80
N ASP A 38 7.22 4.42 -18.83
CA ASP A 38 7.03 5.21 -20.05
C ASP A 38 8.22 6.16 -20.23
N GLU A 39 8.88 6.08 -21.38
CA GLU A 39 10.11 6.86 -21.64
C GLU A 39 9.88 8.36 -21.80
N LYS A 40 8.63 8.79 -22.05
CA LYS A 40 8.31 10.20 -22.26
C LYS A 40 7.99 10.90 -20.94
N SER A 41 7.09 10.32 -20.16
CA SER A 41 6.65 10.86 -18.86
C SER A 41 7.56 10.43 -17.71
N GLY A 42 8.24 9.29 -17.84
CA GLY A 42 9.01 8.66 -16.77
C GLY A 42 8.16 7.89 -15.76
N LEU A 43 6.83 7.90 -15.89
CA LEU A 43 5.90 7.21 -15.00
C LEU A 43 6.04 5.71 -15.11
N ILE A 44 5.84 5.04 -13.98
CA ILE A 44 5.94 3.59 -13.85
C ILE A 44 4.57 3.04 -13.50
N PHE A 45 4.05 2.14 -14.34
CA PHE A 45 2.70 1.63 -14.19
C PHE A 45 2.55 0.20 -14.72
N ASN A 46 1.50 -0.48 -14.27
CA ASN A 46 1.10 -1.78 -14.80
C ASN A 46 0.42 -1.61 -16.17
N GLN A 47 1.12 -1.92 -17.25
CA GLN A 47 0.58 -1.86 -18.60
C GLN A 47 -0.55 -2.87 -18.85
N ALA A 48 -0.58 -3.97 -18.10
CA ALA A 48 -1.61 -5.00 -18.22
C ALA A 48 -2.84 -4.72 -17.33
N PHE A 49 -2.89 -3.56 -16.67
CA PHE A 49 -3.98 -3.20 -15.80
C PHE A 49 -5.30 -3.04 -16.57
N ASP A 50 -6.34 -3.63 -16.01
CA ASP A 50 -7.72 -3.62 -16.46
C ASP A 50 -8.61 -3.29 -15.25
N ALA A 51 -9.20 -2.10 -15.29
CA ALA A 51 -10.03 -1.56 -14.22
C ALA A 51 -11.33 -2.35 -14.03
N ASP A 52 -11.85 -2.97 -15.10
CA ASP A 52 -13.11 -3.73 -15.05
C ASP A 52 -13.01 -4.99 -14.20
N LYS A 53 -11.78 -5.41 -13.84
CA LYS A 53 -11.54 -6.54 -12.93
C LYS A 53 -11.67 -6.15 -11.46
N LEU A 54 -11.53 -4.88 -11.10
CA LEU A 54 -11.61 -4.44 -9.72
C LEU A 54 -13.07 -4.31 -9.29
N SER A 55 -13.45 -5.09 -8.28
CA SER A 55 -14.77 -4.99 -7.64
C SER A 55 -14.57 -4.90 -6.14
N TYR A 56 -14.65 -3.68 -5.61
CA TYR A 56 -14.61 -3.42 -4.18
C TYR A 56 -15.95 -3.78 -3.55
N ASP A 57 -15.94 -4.70 -2.59
CA ASP A 57 -17.10 -5.13 -1.82
C ASP A 57 -16.78 -5.17 -0.31
N ALA A 58 -17.77 -5.52 0.51
CA ALA A 58 -17.65 -5.55 1.97
C ALA A 58 -16.54 -6.50 2.50
N ASP A 59 -16.03 -7.40 1.66
CA ASP A 59 -14.95 -8.33 2.02
C ASP A 59 -13.55 -7.75 1.81
N TYR A 60 -13.44 -6.53 1.29
CA TYR A 60 -12.19 -5.79 1.16
C TYR A 60 -11.76 -5.20 2.51
N GLN A 61 -10.59 -5.62 3.01
CA GLN A 61 -10.09 -5.23 4.33
C GLN A 61 -8.65 -4.69 4.26
N ASN A 62 -8.51 -3.37 4.14
CA ASN A 62 -7.23 -2.66 4.10
C ASN A 62 -6.95 -1.82 5.37
N GLU A 63 -7.75 -1.97 6.43
CA GLU A 63 -7.62 -1.19 7.66
C GLU A 63 -6.30 -1.48 8.40
N GLN A 64 -5.58 -0.43 8.78
CA GLN A 64 -4.26 -0.47 9.42
C GLN A 64 -4.23 0.21 10.80
N ALA A 65 -5.28 0.93 11.19
CA ALA A 65 -5.34 1.69 12.44
C ALA A 65 -5.28 0.84 13.72
N HIS A 66 -5.29 -0.50 13.62
CA HIS A 66 -5.08 -1.40 14.75
C HIS A 66 -3.63 -1.42 15.27
N SER A 67 -2.65 -0.95 14.48
CA SER A 67 -1.25 -0.86 14.92
C SER A 67 -0.94 0.50 15.54
N GLY A 68 -0.29 0.50 16.70
CA GLY A 68 0.22 1.73 17.35
C GLY A 68 1.28 2.44 16.50
N GLN A 69 2.09 1.69 15.74
CA GLN A 69 3.06 2.25 14.83
C GLN A 69 2.39 3.00 13.65
N PHE A 70 1.28 2.48 13.14
CA PHE A 70 0.51 3.17 12.08
C PHE A 70 -0.20 4.42 12.62
N GLN A 71 -0.75 4.36 13.84
CA GLN A 71 -1.32 5.54 14.50
C GLN A 71 -0.29 6.66 14.70
N LYS A 72 0.96 6.30 15.06
CA LYS A 72 2.07 7.27 15.12
C LYS A 72 2.33 7.91 13.76
N HIS A 73 2.33 7.12 12.69
CA HIS A 73 2.47 7.65 11.32
C HIS A 73 1.37 8.65 10.99
N LEU A 74 0.11 8.40 11.34
CA LEU A 74 -0.97 9.37 11.12
C LEU A 74 -0.73 10.68 11.89
N GLY A 75 -0.09 10.63 13.07
CA GLY A 75 0.38 11.81 13.79
C GLY A 75 1.51 12.55 13.06
N ASP A 76 2.45 11.83 12.44
CA ASP A 76 3.51 12.43 11.62
C ASP A 76 2.93 13.12 10.36
N VAL A 77 1.92 12.50 9.73
CA VAL A 77 1.14 13.08 8.62
C VAL A 77 0.41 14.33 9.08
N GLU A 78 -0.32 14.27 10.19
CA GLU A 78 -1.00 15.45 10.76
C GLU A 78 -0.01 16.58 11.03
N GLY A 79 1.19 16.28 11.54
CA GLY A 79 2.22 17.27 11.77
C GLY A 79 2.64 18.01 10.49
N ILE A 80 2.63 17.34 9.33
CA ILE A 80 2.85 17.97 8.02
C ILE A 80 1.65 18.85 7.65
N ILE A 81 0.44 18.30 7.74
CA ILE A 81 -0.81 19.03 7.46
C ILE A 81 -0.89 20.31 8.31
N ALA A 82 -0.53 20.24 9.59
CA ALA A 82 -0.52 21.36 10.52
C ALA A 82 0.43 22.49 10.10
N ARG A 83 1.60 22.15 9.54
CA ARG A 83 2.59 23.14 9.09
C ARG A 83 2.10 23.95 7.89
N HIS A 84 1.32 23.33 7.00
CA HIS A 84 0.97 23.94 5.72
C HIS A 84 -0.48 24.42 5.66
N PHE A 85 -1.42 23.68 6.25
CA PHE A 85 -2.86 23.85 6.02
C PHE A 85 -3.68 24.11 7.28
N LYS A 86 -3.05 24.36 8.44
CA LYS A 86 -3.79 24.68 9.66
C LYS A 86 -4.64 25.94 9.50
N GLY A 87 -5.90 25.85 9.93
CA GLY A 87 -6.87 26.95 9.84
C GLY A 87 -7.47 27.15 8.45
N ARG A 88 -7.20 26.24 7.51
CA ARG A 88 -7.77 26.24 6.16
C ARG A 88 -8.89 25.22 6.02
N GLU A 89 -9.72 25.40 5.00
CA GLU A 89 -10.70 24.38 4.59
C GLU A 89 -10.00 23.28 3.78
N LEU A 90 -10.28 22.03 4.12
CA LEU A 90 -9.67 20.84 3.54
C LEU A 90 -10.70 19.94 2.85
N ILE A 91 -10.28 19.30 1.77
CA ILE A 91 -10.97 18.13 1.22
C ILE A 91 -10.01 16.93 1.25
N GLU A 92 -10.42 15.82 1.85
CA GLU A 92 -9.75 14.52 1.69
C GLU A 92 -10.42 13.72 0.57
N VAL A 93 -9.70 13.53 -0.53
CA VAL A 93 -10.15 12.72 -1.66
C VAL A 93 -9.69 11.28 -1.43
N GLY A 94 -10.64 10.34 -1.46
CA GLY A 94 -10.43 8.93 -1.12
C GLY A 94 -10.22 8.72 0.38
N CYS A 95 -11.11 9.29 1.21
CA CYS A 95 -11.00 9.20 2.67
C CYS A 95 -11.23 7.79 3.24
N GLY A 96 -11.55 6.80 2.40
CA GLY A 96 -11.79 5.41 2.78
C GLY A 96 -12.87 5.30 3.85
N LYS A 97 -12.52 4.65 4.98
CA LYS A 97 -13.40 4.51 6.15
C LYS A 97 -13.49 5.77 7.02
N GLY A 98 -12.85 6.87 6.62
CA GLY A 98 -12.89 8.17 7.29
C GLY A 98 -11.99 8.30 8.53
N TYR A 99 -11.14 7.31 8.84
CA TYR A 99 -10.35 7.34 10.08
C TYR A 99 -9.44 8.57 10.19
N PHE A 100 -8.73 8.93 9.12
CA PHE A 100 -7.85 10.11 9.12
C PHE A 100 -8.65 11.42 9.16
N LEU A 101 -9.77 11.49 8.42
CA LEU A 101 -10.73 12.57 8.51
C LEU A 101 -11.24 12.79 9.94
N GLU A 102 -11.67 11.75 10.65
CA GLU A 102 -12.13 11.85 12.04
C GLU A 102 -11.02 12.33 12.98
N LEU A 103 -9.78 11.85 12.77
CA LEU A 103 -8.61 12.31 13.50
C LEU A 103 -8.41 13.82 13.33
N LEU A 104 -8.45 14.32 12.09
CA LEU A 104 -8.30 15.76 11.81
C LEU A 104 -9.50 16.56 12.37
N LYS A 105 -10.73 16.09 12.22
CA LYS A 105 -11.90 16.75 12.83
C LYS A 105 -11.77 16.85 14.35
N GLY A 106 -11.32 15.78 15.01
CA GLY A 106 -11.06 15.75 16.45
C GLY A 106 -10.00 16.76 16.90
N LEU A 107 -9.11 17.18 16.00
CA LEU A 107 -8.10 18.21 16.22
C LEU A 107 -8.54 19.62 15.76
N GLY A 108 -9.79 19.77 15.31
CA GLY A 108 -10.41 21.05 14.97
C GLY A 108 -10.17 21.53 13.53
N TYR A 109 -9.79 20.64 12.61
CA TYR A 109 -9.69 20.97 11.19
C TYR A 109 -11.08 21.05 10.54
N ALA A 110 -11.27 22.02 9.65
CA ALA A 110 -12.42 22.07 8.76
C ALA A 110 -12.14 21.17 7.55
N ILE A 111 -12.69 19.96 7.54
CA ILE A 111 -12.40 18.94 6.53
C ILE A 111 -13.66 18.21 6.06
N THR A 112 -13.76 18.04 4.74
CA THR A 112 -14.79 17.22 4.08
C THR A 112 -14.14 16.01 3.42
N GLY A 113 -14.74 14.83 3.55
CA GLY A 113 -14.26 13.59 2.94
C GLY A 113 -15.06 13.25 1.70
N ILE A 114 -14.42 12.65 0.70
CA ILE A 114 -15.09 12.17 -0.51
C ILE A 114 -14.58 10.77 -0.80
N ASP A 115 -15.45 9.77 -0.72
CA ASP A 115 -15.10 8.39 -1.06
C ASP A 115 -16.35 7.56 -1.44
N PRO A 116 -16.35 6.87 -2.59
CA PRO A 116 -17.49 6.04 -2.99
C PRO A 116 -17.70 4.80 -2.10
N ALA A 117 -16.65 4.32 -1.42
CA ALA A 117 -16.67 3.14 -0.56
C ALA A 117 -16.87 3.46 0.93
N TYR A 118 -17.20 4.71 1.29
CA TYR A 118 -17.44 5.07 2.69
C TYR A 118 -18.71 4.41 3.26
N GLU A 119 -18.53 3.58 4.29
CA GLU A 119 -19.61 2.84 4.94
C GLU A 119 -20.16 3.51 6.21
N GLY A 120 -19.51 4.57 6.72
CA GLY A 120 -19.93 5.25 7.95
C GLY A 120 -21.06 6.27 7.76
N ASP A 121 -21.38 6.98 8.85
CA ASP A 121 -22.52 7.92 8.92
C ASP A 121 -22.10 9.38 9.20
N ASN A 122 -20.82 9.73 9.07
CA ASN A 122 -20.38 11.12 9.24
C ASN A 122 -20.94 11.99 8.11
N ALA A 123 -21.70 13.02 8.48
CA ALA A 123 -22.33 13.96 7.55
C ALA A 123 -21.34 14.80 6.73
N ASP A 124 -20.09 14.90 7.16
CA ASP A 124 -19.03 15.61 6.45
C ASP A 124 -18.29 14.68 5.45
N VAL A 125 -18.83 13.49 5.18
CA VAL A 125 -18.32 12.58 4.15
C VAL A 125 -19.36 12.40 3.05
N ILE A 126 -18.93 12.63 1.81
CA ILE A 126 -19.75 12.49 0.62
C ILE A 126 -19.45 11.15 -0.04
N LYS A 127 -20.46 10.29 -0.09
CA LYS A 127 -20.39 8.94 -0.67
C LYS A 127 -20.46 8.98 -2.20
N ALA A 128 -19.40 9.46 -2.84
CA ALA A 128 -19.31 9.61 -4.28
C ALA A 128 -17.85 9.57 -4.77
N PRO A 129 -17.59 9.22 -6.04
CA PRO A 129 -16.30 9.50 -6.64
C PRO A 129 -16.06 11.01 -6.73
N PHE A 130 -14.81 11.44 -6.55
CA PHE A 130 -14.44 12.83 -6.77
C PHE A 130 -14.62 13.19 -8.24
N THR A 131 -15.42 14.22 -8.50
CA THR A 131 -15.61 14.77 -9.84
C THR A 131 -15.83 16.27 -9.74
N ARG A 132 -15.53 17.00 -10.83
CA ARG A 132 -15.88 18.42 -10.97
C ARG A 132 -17.37 18.71 -10.72
N GLY A 133 -18.25 17.75 -11.00
CA GLY A 133 -19.70 17.90 -10.85
C GLY A 133 -20.18 18.06 -9.40
N LEU A 134 -19.35 17.73 -8.41
CA LEU A 134 -19.68 17.94 -7.00
C LEU A 134 -19.72 19.42 -6.62
N GLY A 135 -19.04 20.29 -7.38
CA GLY A 135 -19.02 21.73 -7.11
C GLY A 135 -18.35 22.12 -5.80
N LEU A 136 -17.45 21.25 -5.29
CA LEU A 136 -16.70 21.47 -4.07
C LEU A 136 -15.32 22.04 -4.39
N ALA A 137 -14.88 22.99 -3.56
CA ALA A 137 -13.53 23.52 -3.56
C ALA A 137 -13.12 23.80 -2.11
N ALA A 138 -11.82 23.73 -1.86
CA ALA A 138 -11.19 23.94 -0.56
C ALA A 138 -9.83 24.61 -0.76
N ASP A 139 -9.26 25.17 0.31
CA ASP A 139 -7.95 25.81 0.23
C ASP A 139 -6.82 24.78 0.02
N ALA A 140 -7.01 23.55 0.52
CA ALA A 140 -6.08 22.45 0.31
C ALA A 140 -6.75 21.09 0.16
N ILE A 141 -6.12 20.25 -0.66
CA ILE A 141 -6.53 18.87 -0.91
C ILE A 141 -5.57 17.92 -0.19
N VAL A 142 -6.12 16.88 0.44
CA VAL A 142 -5.40 15.75 1.01
C VAL A 142 -5.71 14.53 0.15
N LEU A 143 -4.67 13.91 -0.42
CA LEU A 143 -4.77 12.74 -1.28
C LEU A 143 -3.82 11.65 -0.77
N ARG A 144 -4.33 10.74 0.07
CA ARG A 144 -3.52 9.68 0.70
C ARG A 144 -3.90 8.32 0.16
N HIS A 145 -2.91 7.58 -0.35
CA HIS A 145 -3.10 6.22 -0.84
C HIS A 145 -4.22 6.06 -1.87
N VAL A 146 -4.31 7.02 -2.79
CA VAL A 146 -5.29 7.03 -3.90
C VAL A 146 -4.58 7.01 -5.23
N LEU A 147 -3.58 7.88 -5.41
CA LEU A 147 -2.98 8.15 -6.72
C LEU A 147 -2.34 6.90 -7.34
N GLU A 148 -1.84 5.96 -6.53
CA GLU A 148 -1.31 4.66 -6.97
C GLU A 148 -2.37 3.76 -7.62
N HIS A 149 -3.66 3.98 -7.32
CA HIS A 149 -4.78 3.20 -7.84
C HIS A 149 -5.43 3.84 -9.08
N ILE A 150 -5.09 5.09 -9.42
CA ILE A 150 -5.72 5.83 -10.52
C ILE A 150 -5.00 5.57 -11.84
N GLN A 151 -5.69 4.96 -12.82
CA GLN A 151 -5.08 4.56 -14.09
C GLN A 151 -4.34 5.69 -14.85
N ASP A 152 -4.88 6.91 -14.83
CA ASP A 152 -4.18 8.11 -15.32
C ASP A 152 -4.01 9.12 -14.17
N PRO A 153 -2.90 9.04 -13.41
CA PRO A 153 -2.73 9.88 -12.22
C PRO A 153 -2.54 11.36 -12.56
N VAL A 154 -2.03 11.69 -13.76
CA VAL A 154 -1.77 13.09 -14.15
C VAL A 154 -3.06 13.77 -14.58
N SER A 155 -3.88 13.11 -15.39
CA SER A 155 -5.24 13.58 -15.69
C SER A 155 -6.07 13.65 -14.41
N PHE A 156 -5.90 12.65 -13.54
CA PHE A 156 -6.19 12.63 -12.10
C PHE A 156 -6.12 14.00 -11.42
N LEU A 157 -4.87 14.43 -11.25
CA LEU A 157 -4.51 15.67 -10.58
C LEU A 157 -5.00 16.91 -11.34
N ALA A 158 -5.08 16.85 -12.68
CA ALA A 158 -5.61 17.95 -13.49
C ALA A 158 -7.11 18.18 -13.23
N GLU A 159 -7.90 17.12 -13.09
CA GLU A 159 -9.31 17.24 -12.72
C GLU A 159 -9.50 17.83 -11.32
N ILE A 160 -8.64 17.46 -10.36
CA ILE A 160 -8.62 18.08 -9.02
C ILE A 160 -8.26 19.56 -9.13
N ALA A 161 -7.23 19.91 -9.91
CA ALA A 161 -6.79 21.30 -10.11
C ALA A 161 -7.91 22.18 -10.68
N ASP A 162 -8.60 21.66 -11.70
CA ASP A 162 -9.70 22.35 -12.36
C ASP A 162 -10.92 22.49 -11.44
N ALA A 163 -11.28 21.45 -10.69
CA ALA A 163 -12.39 21.48 -9.75
C ALA A 163 -12.15 22.46 -8.59
N ASN A 164 -10.92 22.49 -8.08
CA ASN A 164 -10.53 23.29 -6.92
C ASN A 164 -10.10 24.73 -7.28
N GLN A 165 -10.01 25.05 -8.58
CA GLN A 165 -9.49 26.33 -9.10
C GLN A 165 -8.08 26.68 -8.58
N GLY A 166 -7.22 25.68 -8.44
CA GLY A 166 -5.89 25.80 -7.83
C GLY A 166 -5.87 25.35 -6.37
N GLY A 167 -5.09 26.02 -5.52
CA GLY A 167 -4.89 25.64 -4.11
C GLY A 167 -3.65 24.76 -3.88
N GLN A 168 -3.48 24.30 -2.65
CA GLN A 168 -2.37 23.41 -2.31
C GLN A 168 -2.83 21.95 -2.23
N ILE A 169 -1.91 21.02 -2.45
CA ILE A 169 -2.20 19.60 -2.35
C ILE A 169 -1.13 18.90 -1.50
N TYR A 170 -1.58 18.02 -0.62
CA TYR A 170 -0.77 17.00 0.01
C TYR A 170 -1.05 15.66 -0.67
N ILE A 171 -0.01 14.99 -1.14
CA ILE A 171 -0.10 13.63 -1.72
C ILE A 171 0.78 12.71 -0.88
N GLU A 172 0.26 11.54 -0.52
CA GLU A 172 1.00 10.43 0.10
C GLU A 172 0.76 9.15 -0.69
N VAL A 173 1.84 8.48 -1.12
CA VAL A 173 1.80 7.23 -1.88
C VAL A 173 2.96 6.30 -1.48
N PRO A 174 2.90 5.00 -1.80
CA PRO A 174 4.03 4.08 -1.66
C PRO A 174 5.27 4.56 -2.39
N CYS A 175 6.43 4.34 -1.77
CA CYS A 175 7.73 4.75 -2.29
C CYS A 175 8.36 3.62 -3.12
N PHE A 176 8.43 3.82 -4.44
CA PHE A 176 9.04 2.84 -5.33
C PHE A 176 10.56 2.76 -5.15
N ASP A 177 11.23 3.86 -4.82
CA ASP A 177 12.66 3.84 -4.49
C ASP A 177 12.94 2.90 -3.31
N TRP A 178 12.09 2.93 -2.28
CA TRP A 178 12.17 2.02 -1.14
C TRP A 178 11.98 0.56 -1.56
N ILE A 179 10.99 0.28 -2.42
CA ILE A 179 10.74 -1.08 -2.94
C ILE A 179 11.99 -1.64 -3.64
N LEU A 180 12.67 -0.81 -4.44
CA LEU A 180 13.88 -1.20 -5.14
C LEU A 180 15.06 -1.41 -4.18
N GLU A 181 15.30 -0.46 -3.27
CA GLU A 181 16.39 -0.54 -2.29
C GLU A 181 16.27 -1.78 -1.39
N HIS A 182 15.04 -2.10 -0.96
CA HIS A 182 14.73 -3.20 -0.05
C HIS A 182 14.42 -4.51 -0.78
N LYS A 183 14.48 -4.49 -2.13
CA LYS A 183 14.10 -5.61 -3.01
C LYS A 183 12.75 -6.21 -2.60
N ALA A 184 11.80 -5.35 -2.26
CA ALA A 184 10.48 -5.72 -1.76
C ALA A 184 9.53 -6.06 -2.91
N TRP A 185 9.90 -7.03 -3.74
CA TRP A 185 9.11 -7.46 -4.91
C TRP A 185 7.66 -7.85 -4.57
N PHE A 186 7.41 -8.24 -3.32
CA PHE A 186 6.08 -8.55 -2.78
C PHE A 186 5.19 -7.31 -2.55
N ASP A 187 5.71 -6.11 -2.78
CA ASP A 187 4.95 -4.86 -2.87
C ASP A 187 4.52 -4.53 -4.31
N LEU A 188 4.89 -5.38 -5.27
CA LEU A 188 4.41 -5.29 -6.65
C LEU A 188 3.17 -6.17 -6.83
N PHE A 189 2.00 -5.55 -6.89
CA PHE A 189 0.72 -6.24 -6.95
C PHE A 189 -0.31 -5.50 -7.79
N TYR A 190 -1.27 -6.26 -8.32
CA TYR A 190 -2.15 -5.81 -9.41
C TYR A 190 -2.99 -4.57 -9.09
N GLU A 191 -3.38 -4.40 -7.82
CA GLU A 191 -4.22 -3.28 -7.37
C GLU A 191 -3.48 -1.93 -7.39
N HIS A 192 -2.15 -1.93 -7.29
CA HIS A 192 -1.33 -0.73 -7.49
C HIS A 192 -1.04 -0.59 -8.98
N VAL A 193 -1.74 0.35 -9.61
CA VAL A 193 -1.59 0.63 -11.03
C VAL A 193 -0.32 1.43 -11.29
N ASN A 194 0.01 2.36 -10.40
CA ASN A 194 1.16 3.25 -10.52
C ASN A 194 2.13 3.08 -9.35
N TYR A 195 3.40 3.28 -9.66
CA TYR A 195 4.50 3.25 -8.71
C TYR A 195 5.30 4.54 -8.83
N PHE A 196 5.39 5.30 -7.74
CA PHE A 196 6.00 6.63 -7.75
C PHE A 196 7.35 6.62 -7.03
N ARG A 197 8.31 7.34 -7.60
CA ARG A 197 9.53 7.78 -6.92
C ARG A 197 9.36 9.21 -6.44
N LEU A 198 10.16 9.64 -5.47
CA LEU A 198 10.04 11.01 -4.93
C LEU A 198 10.26 12.06 -6.04
N ASP A 199 11.20 11.78 -6.95
CA ASP A 199 11.46 12.67 -8.08
C ASP A 199 10.34 12.66 -9.13
N ASP A 200 9.54 11.60 -9.24
CA ASP A 200 8.39 11.60 -10.13
C ASP A 200 7.34 12.59 -9.61
N LEU A 201 7.03 12.57 -8.31
CA LEU A 201 6.12 13.56 -7.71
C LEU A 201 6.67 14.98 -7.80
N ARG A 202 7.98 15.20 -7.55
CA ARG A 202 8.58 16.53 -7.69
C ARG A 202 8.46 17.08 -9.11
N ARG A 203 8.61 16.24 -10.13
CA ARG A 203 8.50 16.67 -11.53
C ARG A 203 7.07 17.03 -11.94
N MET A 204 6.05 16.51 -11.24
CA MET A 204 4.65 16.83 -11.51
C MET A 204 4.28 18.26 -11.14
N PHE A 205 5.06 18.97 -10.32
CA PHE A 205 4.70 20.32 -9.87
C PHE A 205 5.84 21.31 -10.14
N GLY A 206 5.47 22.54 -10.52
CA GLY A 206 6.41 23.65 -10.65
C GLY A 206 6.84 24.23 -9.30
N THR A 207 5.96 24.17 -8.31
CA THR A 207 6.22 24.63 -6.94
C THR A 207 5.96 23.51 -5.94
N VAL A 208 7.01 23.12 -5.23
CA VAL A 208 6.99 22.12 -4.16
C VAL A 208 7.43 22.80 -2.86
N HIS A 209 6.58 22.79 -1.84
CA HIS A 209 6.83 23.42 -0.54
C HIS A 209 7.58 22.48 0.41
N GLU A 210 7.20 21.21 0.41
CA GLU A 210 7.82 20.18 1.24
C GLU A 210 7.68 18.84 0.53
N ALA A 211 8.67 17.97 0.65
CA ALA A 211 8.59 16.60 0.16
C ALA A 211 9.54 15.73 0.95
N GLY A 212 9.17 14.48 1.17
CA GLY A 212 10.01 13.58 1.95
C GLY A 212 9.46 12.17 2.03
N HIS A 213 9.96 11.45 3.02
CA HIS A 213 9.57 10.08 3.30
C HIS A 213 8.90 9.97 4.66
N LEU A 214 7.97 9.05 4.77
CA LEU A 214 7.26 8.70 6.00
C LEU A 214 7.31 7.19 6.18
N PHE A 215 6.85 6.74 7.34
CA PHE A 215 6.63 5.32 7.62
C PHE A 215 7.86 4.43 7.31
N GLY A 216 9.00 4.79 7.88
CA GLY A 216 10.25 4.04 7.69
C GLY A 216 10.81 4.08 6.25
N GLY A 217 10.41 5.07 5.45
CA GLY A 217 10.83 5.19 4.04
C GLY A 217 9.85 4.58 3.05
N GLN A 218 8.90 3.76 3.52
CA GLN A 218 7.97 3.03 2.67
C GLN A 218 6.95 3.93 1.97
N TYR A 219 6.66 5.10 2.52
CA TYR A 219 5.79 6.08 1.91
C TYR A 219 6.58 7.34 1.59
N LEU A 220 6.18 7.99 0.51
CA LEU A 220 6.65 9.31 0.15
C LEU A 220 5.48 10.30 0.22
N TYR A 221 5.78 11.55 0.53
CA TYR A 221 4.81 12.62 0.51
C TYR A 221 5.34 13.86 -0.19
N ILE A 222 4.40 14.68 -0.67
CA ILE A 222 4.68 16.00 -1.22
C ILE A 222 3.58 16.98 -0.83
N VAL A 223 3.99 18.21 -0.55
CA VAL A 223 3.12 19.40 -0.44
C VAL A 223 3.47 20.32 -1.60
N ALA A 224 2.52 20.58 -2.49
CA ALA A 224 2.76 21.33 -3.71
C ALA A 224 1.63 22.30 -4.03
N ASP A 225 1.90 23.25 -4.94
CA ASP A 225 0.90 24.14 -5.52
C ASP A 225 0.25 23.46 -6.72
N LEU A 226 -1.04 23.19 -6.61
CA LEU A 226 -1.82 22.48 -7.61
C LEU A 226 -1.95 23.29 -8.92
N SER A 227 -1.89 24.62 -8.85
CA SER A 227 -1.89 25.50 -10.04
C SER A 227 -0.62 25.37 -10.88
N THR A 228 0.43 24.77 -10.33
CA THR A 228 1.71 24.55 -11.01
C THR A 228 1.86 23.11 -11.52
N LEU A 229 0.77 22.34 -11.56
CA LEU A 229 0.77 20.98 -12.11
C LEU A 229 1.30 20.96 -13.55
N ARG A 230 2.17 20.00 -13.82
CA ARG A 230 2.82 19.78 -15.11
C ARG A 230 2.32 18.47 -15.69
N LEU A 231 1.78 18.54 -16.90
CA LEU A 231 1.29 17.35 -17.62
C LEU A 231 2.43 16.51 -18.22
N THR A 232 3.61 17.10 -18.37
CA THR A 232 4.80 16.43 -18.91
C THR A 232 6.04 16.90 -18.17
N PRO A 233 7.04 16.02 -17.96
CA PRO A 233 8.30 16.42 -17.35
C PRO A 233 9.07 17.40 -18.24
N GLU A 234 9.79 18.35 -17.62
CA GLU A 234 10.62 19.33 -18.32
C GLU A 234 11.94 18.73 -18.85
N GLN A 235 12.43 17.68 -18.18
CA GLN A 235 13.68 17.02 -18.51
C GLN A 235 13.44 15.55 -18.82
N PRO A 236 14.25 14.95 -19.71
CA PRO A 236 14.23 13.51 -19.94
C PRO A 236 14.41 12.75 -18.63
N VAL A 237 13.56 11.75 -18.40
CA VAL A 237 13.64 10.92 -17.20
C VAL A 237 14.59 9.74 -17.48
N PRO A 238 15.61 9.50 -16.63
CA PRO A 238 16.49 8.36 -16.80
C PRO A 238 15.73 7.05 -16.81
N ARG A 239 16.19 6.13 -17.66
CA ARG A 239 15.72 4.76 -17.65
C ARG A 239 16.07 4.09 -16.32
N LEU A 240 15.11 3.39 -15.76
CA LEU A 240 15.28 2.57 -14.57
C LEU A 240 15.52 1.12 -14.96
N ASP A 241 16.37 0.43 -14.20
CA ASP A 241 16.49 -1.03 -14.23
C ASP A 241 16.26 -1.57 -12.81
N LEU A 242 15.70 -2.78 -12.69
CA LEU A 242 15.56 -3.44 -11.40
C LEU A 242 16.93 -3.86 -10.84
N PRO A 243 17.11 -3.85 -9.51
CA PRO A 243 18.34 -4.32 -8.90
C PRO A 243 18.54 -5.82 -9.12
N GLU A 244 19.80 -6.26 -9.20
CA GLU A 244 20.14 -7.67 -9.32
C GLU A 244 19.60 -8.48 -8.13
N GLY A 245 19.08 -9.67 -8.39
CA GLY A 245 18.51 -10.54 -7.36
C GLY A 245 17.28 -9.92 -6.68
N PHE A 246 16.46 -9.15 -7.41
CA PHE A 246 15.26 -8.49 -6.87
C PHE A 246 14.32 -9.43 -6.11
N THR A 247 14.28 -10.73 -6.45
CA THR A 247 13.44 -11.75 -5.80
C THR A 247 14.21 -12.70 -4.88
N ALA A 248 15.45 -12.38 -4.51
CA ALA A 248 16.35 -13.29 -3.80
C ALA A 248 15.82 -13.72 -2.41
N SER A 249 15.07 -12.84 -1.73
CA SER A 249 14.43 -13.15 -0.45
C SER A 249 13.49 -14.36 -0.51
N LEU A 250 12.89 -14.67 -1.66
CA LEU A 250 12.04 -15.86 -1.84
C LEU A 250 12.86 -17.14 -1.71
N ALA A 251 13.98 -17.24 -2.43
CA ALA A 251 14.86 -18.42 -2.40
C ALA A 251 15.42 -18.65 -0.99
N ARG A 252 15.76 -17.57 -0.29
CA ARG A 252 16.21 -17.62 1.11
C ARG A 252 15.13 -18.17 2.05
N ALA A 253 13.90 -17.69 1.96
CA ALA A 253 12.80 -18.20 2.78
C ALA A 253 12.49 -19.67 2.48
N VAL A 254 12.49 -20.07 1.20
CA VAL A 254 12.36 -21.48 0.79
C VAL A 254 13.45 -22.34 1.44
N GLN A 255 14.71 -21.90 1.39
CA GLN A 255 15.83 -22.62 2.01
C GLN A 255 15.64 -22.77 3.53
N ILE A 256 15.22 -21.72 4.22
CA ILE A 256 14.96 -21.76 5.68
C ILE A 256 13.88 -22.79 6.00
N ILE A 257 12.75 -22.76 5.28
CA ILE A 257 11.63 -23.68 5.51
C ILE A 257 12.04 -25.13 5.24
N GLN A 258 12.79 -25.39 4.16
CA GLN A 258 13.20 -26.75 3.78
C GLN A 258 14.32 -27.33 4.65
N THR A 259 15.18 -26.49 5.22
CA THR A 259 16.33 -26.96 6.03
C THR A 259 15.88 -27.56 7.36
N ALA A 260 14.84 -27.00 7.97
CA ALA A 260 14.33 -27.43 9.27
C ALA A 260 12.79 -27.34 9.31
N PRO A 261 12.06 -28.22 8.59
CA PRO A 261 10.60 -28.16 8.51
C PRO A 261 9.93 -28.33 9.89
N GLU A 262 10.51 -29.17 10.75
CA GLU A 262 10.04 -29.39 12.14
C GLU A 262 10.17 -28.16 13.05
N GLN A 263 10.96 -27.15 12.65
CA GLN A 263 11.09 -25.90 13.41
C GLN A 263 9.82 -25.05 13.30
N GLY A 264 8.98 -25.26 12.29
CA GLY A 264 7.80 -24.47 12.03
C GLY A 264 8.11 -23.09 11.43
N SER A 265 7.12 -22.55 10.74
CA SER A 265 7.23 -21.32 9.98
C SER A 265 5.92 -20.56 9.89
N ALA A 266 6.01 -19.23 9.88
CA ALA A 266 4.84 -18.37 9.74
C ALA A 266 5.17 -17.08 8.99
N ILE A 267 4.16 -16.51 8.33
CA ILE A 267 4.18 -15.14 7.82
C ILE A 267 3.45 -14.26 8.83
N TRP A 268 4.02 -13.11 9.18
CA TRP A 268 3.32 -12.07 9.94
C TRP A 268 2.94 -10.90 9.04
N GLY A 269 1.63 -10.67 8.94
CA GLY A 269 0.95 -9.73 8.06
C GLY A 269 0.20 -10.47 6.95
N ALA A 270 -1.13 -10.40 6.94
CA ALA A 270 -2.01 -10.99 5.93
C ALA A 270 -2.68 -9.90 5.06
N SER A 271 -1.94 -8.82 4.83
CA SER A 271 -2.25 -7.74 3.89
C SER A 271 -1.44 -7.92 2.61
N SER A 272 -1.50 -6.97 1.68
CA SER A 272 -0.92 -7.05 0.33
C SER A 272 0.43 -7.78 0.27
N LYS A 273 1.44 -7.31 1.02
CA LYS A 273 2.78 -7.90 1.08
C LYS A 273 2.78 -9.40 1.43
N GLY A 274 2.08 -9.78 2.49
CA GLY A 274 2.03 -11.17 2.96
C GLY A 274 1.20 -12.08 2.06
N VAL A 275 0.18 -11.54 1.40
CA VAL A 275 -0.60 -12.28 0.39
C VAL A 275 0.27 -12.65 -0.79
N ILE A 276 1.01 -11.68 -1.34
CA ILE A 276 1.94 -11.92 -2.45
C ILE A 276 3.04 -12.90 -2.02
N TYR A 277 3.64 -12.68 -0.85
CA TYR A 277 4.72 -13.55 -0.37
C TYR A 277 4.25 -14.99 -0.12
N SER A 278 3.08 -15.19 0.49
CA SER A 278 2.45 -16.50 0.71
C SER A 278 2.22 -17.24 -0.60
N LEU A 279 1.64 -16.56 -1.59
CA LEU A 279 1.37 -17.14 -2.90
C LEU A 279 2.65 -17.61 -3.61
N PHE A 280 3.71 -16.82 -3.54
CA PHE A 280 4.98 -17.14 -4.19
C PHE A 280 5.75 -18.24 -3.47
N LEU A 281 5.71 -18.31 -2.13
CA LEU A 281 6.21 -19.48 -1.41
C LEU A 281 5.51 -20.76 -1.88
N GLN A 282 4.17 -20.72 -1.97
CA GLN A 282 3.40 -21.86 -2.45
C GLN A 282 3.78 -22.26 -3.89
N ARG A 283 3.97 -21.28 -4.78
CA ARG A 283 4.45 -21.51 -6.16
C ARG A 283 5.87 -22.08 -6.20
N ALA A 284 6.70 -21.73 -5.22
CA ALA A 284 8.03 -22.31 -5.03
C ALA A 284 8.02 -23.69 -4.35
N GLY A 285 6.83 -24.25 -4.08
CA GLY A 285 6.65 -25.60 -3.54
C GLY A 285 6.75 -25.71 -2.02
N VAL A 286 6.67 -24.59 -1.29
CA VAL A 286 6.66 -24.57 0.18
C VAL A 286 5.46 -23.79 0.71
N ALA A 287 4.92 -24.18 1.86
CA ALA A 287 3.90 -23.42 2.56
C ALA A 287 4.37 -23.11 3.97
N VAL A 288 3.91 -22.00 4.52
CA VAL A 288 4.08 -21.72 5.96
C VAL A 288 2.95 -22.38 6.75
N ASP A 289 3.23 -22.71 8.01
CA ASP A 289 2.25 -23.35 8.89
C ASP A 289 1.14 -22.37 9.30
N ARG A 290 1.48 -21.08 9.40
CA ARG A 290 0.55 -20.01 9.77
C ARG A 290 0.78 -18.74 8.96
N VAL A 291 -0.32 -18.06 8.63
CA VAL A 291 -0.30 -16.64 8.26
C VAL A 291 -0.99 -15.88 9.39
N VAL A 292 -0.36 -14.86 9.94
CA VAL A 292 -0.82 -14.15 11.13
C VAL A 292 -1.24 -12.73 10.78
N ASP A 293 -2.37 -12.26 11.30
CA ASP A 293 -2.78 -10.85 11.19
C ASP A 293 -3.46 -10.37 12.46
N ILE A 294 -3.16 -9.13 12.86
CA ILE A 294 -3.75 -8.51 14.05
C ILE A 294 -5.18 -8.04 13.82
N ASN A 295 -5.59 -7.82 12.56
CA ASN A 295 -6.92 -7.35 12.23
C ASN A 295 -7.96 -8.48 12.45
N PRO A 296 -8.89 -8.34 13.41
CA PRO A 296 -9.88 -9.37 13.72
C PRO A 296 -10.77 -9.73 12.53
N ALA A 297 -11.03 -8.79 11.61
CA ALA A 297 -11.86 -9.04 10.43
C ALA A 297 -11.22 -10.01 9.43
N LYS A 298 -9.89 -10.17 9.47
CA LYS A 298 -9.17 -11.13 8.62
C LYS A 298 -9.05 -12.51 9.27
N GLN A 299 -9.07 -12.59 10.61
CA GLN A 299 -8.83 -13.83 11.35
C GLN A 299 -9.91 -14.88 11.05
N GLY A 300 -9.48 -16.12 10.81
CA GLY A 300 -10.36 -17.21 10.40
C GLY A 300 -10.74 -17.23 8.92
N ARG A 301 -10.42 -16.17 8.17
CA ARG A 301 -10.66 -16.08 6.72
C ARG A 301 -9.44 -16.58 5.93
N TYR A 302 -9.58 -16.65 4.61
CA TYR A 302 -8.59 -17.22 3.69
C TYR A 302 -8.06 -16.18 2.70
N LEU A 303 -6.77 -16.30 2.36
CA LEU A 303 -6.08 -15.44 1.41
C LEU A 303 -6.39 -15.80 -0.05
N PRO A 304 -6.50 -14.80 -0.96
CA PRO A 304 -6.80 -15.06 -2.37
C PRO A 304 -5.69 -15.88 -3.02
N LEU A 305 -6.10 -16.77 -3.92
CA LEU A 305 -5.29 -17.74 -4.67
C LEU A 305 -4.58 -18.77 -3.79
N SER A 306 -3.82 -18.36 -2.78
CA SER A 306 -3.07 -19.31 -1.95
C SER A 306 -3.97 -20.18 -1.09
N GLY A 307 -5.14 -19.66 -0.69
CA GLY A 307 -6.06 -20.33 0.22
C GLY A 307 -5.49 -20.53 1.62
N ALA A 308 -4.46 -19.77 1.99
CA ALA A 308 -3.89 -19.82 3.34
C ALA A 308 -4.86 -19.21 4.35
N ARG A 309 -5.12 -19.90 5.47
CA ARG A 309 -5.96 -19.37 6.55
C ARG A 309 -5.18 -18.34 7.36
N VAL A 310 -5.82 -17.22 7.63
CA VAL A 310 -5.30 -16.18 8.52
C VAL A 310 -5.62 -16.55 9.97
N SER A 311 -4.60 -16.58 10.81
CA SER A 311 -4.67 -16.83 12.24
C SER A 311 -4.55 -15.53 13.03
N SER A 312 -5.18 -15.51 14.21
CA SER A 312 -4.89 -14.48 15.20
C SER A 312 -3.47 -14.67 15.76
N PRO A 313 -2.88 -13.62 16.37
CA PRO A 313 -1.61 -13.77 17.09
C PRO A 313 -1.64 -14.89 18.14
N GLN A 314 -2.74 -15.01 18.89
CA GLN A 314 -2.89 -16.05 19.91
C GLN A 314 -2.96 -17.45 19.30
N GLU A 315 -3.77 -17.66 18.25
CA GLU A 315 -3.84 -18.96 17.56
C GLU A 315 -2.47 -19.40 17.04
N ALA A 316 -1.66 -18.45 16.54
CA ALA A 316 -0.31 -18.72 16.08
C ALA A 316 0.63 -19.07 17.24
N MET A 317 0.54 -18.35 18.37
CA MET A 317 1.34 -18.62 19.57
C MET A 317 1.02 -19.95 20.26
N ASP A 318 -0.23 -20.40 20.18
CA ASP A 318 -0.63 -21.70 20.73
C ASP A 318 -0.19 -22.87 19.85
N ALA A 319 -0.05 -22.64 18.53
CA ALA A 319 0.22 -23.69 17.56
C ALA A 319 1.70 -23.82 17.15
N LEU A 320 2.45 -22.71 17.10
CA LEU A 320 3.84 -22.70 16.65
C LEU A 320 4.80 -23.05 17.81
N PRO A 321 5.85 -23.86 17.56
CA PRO A 321 6.86 -24.14 18.57
C PRO A 321 7.70 -22.89 18.87
N GLU A 322 8.29 -22.85 20.06
CA GLU A 322 9.34 -21.87 20.38
C GLU A 322 10.52 -22.04 19.42
N GLY A 323 11.04 -20.92 18.92
CA GLY A 323 12.07 -20.88 17.90
C GLY A 323 11.57 -21.01 16.45
N ALA A 324 10.26 -21.08 16.20
CA ALA A 324 9.73 -21.08 14.82
C ALA A 324 10.19 -19.87 14.01
N ASN A 325 10.29 -20.04 12.69
CA ASN A 325 10.72 -18.99 11.77
C ASN A 325 9.54 -18.06 11.44
N LEU A 326 9.63 -16.80 11.84
CA LEU A 326 8.59 -15.80 11.58
C LEU A 326 9.05 -14.79 10.53
N PHE A 327 8.52 -14.91 9.32
CA PHE A 327 8.74 -13.98 8.22
C PHE A 327 7.87 -12.74 8.40
N VAL A 328 8.48 -11.64 8.81
CA VAL A 328 7.82 -10.36 9.08
C VAL A 328 7.78 -9.54 7.79
N MET A 329 6.57 -9.30 7.27
CA MET A 329 6.35 -8.68 5.96
C MET A 329 6.60 -7.18 5.92
N ASN A 330 6.68 -6.53 7.09
CA ASN A 330 6.97 -5.12 7.19
C ASN A 330 7.79 -4.85 8.46
N SER A 331 9.07 -4.51 8.27
CA SER A 331 10.04 -4.27 9.34
C SER A 331 9.66 -3.12 10.28
N ASN A 332 8.81 -2.18 9.87
CA ASN A 332 8.30 -1.11 10.75
C ASN A 332 7.58 -1.67 11.98
N TYR A 333 6.97 -2.85 11.85
CA TYR A 333 6.23 -3.50 12.92
C TYR A 333 7.08 -4.51 13.71
N LEU A 334 8.36 -4.74 13.35
CA LEU A 334 9.18 -5.81 13.91
C LEU A 334 9.27 -5.78 15.44
N GLU A 335 9.49 -4.61 16.03
CA GLU A 335 9.59 -4.47 17.49
C GLU A 335 8.24 -4.61 18.19
N GLU A 336 7.13 -4.22 17.54
CA GLU A 336 5.78 -4.48 18.04
C GLU A 336 5.48 -5.98 18.05
N ILE A 337 5.84 -6.66 16.96
CA ILE A 337 5.66 -8.11 16.80
C ILE A 337 6.46 -8.87 17.85
N LYS A 338 7.76 -8.56 18.01
CA LYS A 338 8.62 -9.20 19.02
C LYS A 338 8.07 -9.06 20.44
N ARG A 339 7.53 -7.89 20.79
CA ARG A 339 6.88 -7.68 22.10
C ARG A 339 5.61 -8.51 22.23
N MET A 340 4.80 -8.57 21.18
CA MET A 340 3.53 -9.32 21.18
C MET A 340 3.75 -10.83 21.34
N THR A 341 4.87 -11.34 20.85
CA THR A 341 5.22 -12.77 20.87
C THR A 341 6.25 -13.14 21.94
N ASP A 342 6.51 -12.24 22.90
CA ASP A 342 7.51 -12.43 23.97
C ASP A 342 8.91 -12.83 23.47
N GLY A 343 9.28 -12.43 22.25
CA GLY A 343 10.60 -12.76 21.69
C GLY A 343 10.81 -14.25 21.36
N ARG A 344 9.77 -15.10 21.39
CA ARG A 344 9.93 -16.57 21.31
C ARG A 344 10.28 -17.16 19.94
N TYR A 345 10.35 -16.35 18.88
CA TYR A 345 10.57 -16.82 17.51
C TYR A 345 11.90 -16.35 16.93
N VAL A 346 12.29 -16.94 15.80
CA VAL A 346 13.37 -16.41 14.95
C VAL A 346 12.74 -15.47 13.93
N TYR A 347 12.97 -14.17 14.09
CA TYR A 347 12.32 -13.13 13.26
C TYR A 347 13.15 -12.83 12.01
N HIS A 348 12.50 -12.91 10.86
CA HIS A 348 13.08 -12.60 9.56
C HIS A 348 12.33 -11.41 8.95
N ALA A 349 12.87 -10.20 9.05
CA ALA A 349 12.34 -9.05 8.33
C ALA A 349 12.66 -9.19 6.84
N VAL A 350 11.67 -9.55 6.03
CA VAL A 350 11.90 -9.97 4.63
C VAL A 350 12.22 -8.81 3.69
N ASP A 351 11.88 -7.59 4.10
CA ASP A 351 12.24 -6.32 3.48
C ASP A 351 13.64 -5.84 3.91
N SER A 352 14.36 -6.56 4.77
CA SER A 352 15.72 -6.17 5.15
C SER A 352 16.73 -6.51 4.05
N ALA A 353 17.69 -5.61 3.81
CA ALA A 353 18.87 -5.89 2.98
C ALA A 353 19.68 -7.12 3.49
N SER A 354 19.60 -7.43 4.78
CA SER A 354 20.27 -8.59 5.38
C SER A 354 19.59 -9.94 5.08
N PHE A 355 18.35 -9.91 4.58
CA PHE A 355 17.53 -11.09 4.26
C PHE A 355 17.47 -11.39 2.76
N GLN A 356 18.40 -10.81 1.98
CA GLN A 356 18.50 -11.09 0.55
C GLN A 356 19.24 -12.40 0.27
#